data_AF-A0A9D4SDN1-F1
#
_entry.id   AF-A0A9D4SDN1-F1
#
_cell.length_a   1.000
_cell.length_b   1.000
_cell.length_c   1.000
_cell.angle_alpha   90.00
_cell.angle_beta   90.00
_cell.angle_gamma   90.00
#
_symmetry.space_group_name_H-M   'P 1'
#
loop_
_entity.id
_entity.type
_entity.pdbx_description
1 polymer ?
#
loop_
_entity_poly.entity_id
_entity_poly.type
_entity_poly.pdbx_seq_one_letter_code
_entity_poly.pdbx_strand_id
1 'polypeptide(L)'
;MVTKCDKNDNDELVLQLQSTFSINDKVNKYVCILRDYWKNLTIDAKEFVNIYDPKIENDSILIIDNLNGLIVVRPDVLIPITSLMSASFCMRKAWLSRMFEIFGEPNKALFIGTIVHELFQECIRRQQYNVGQIVKIFLDTIISNFTLELYNLNMTREDVMTELRPYVRPISEWLKLYAGNESTTTNNNECKNYFPFNVYMMLKILFGQRNMVALVKLI
;
A
#
# COMPACT_ATOMS: atom_id res chain seq x y z
N MET A 1 12.67 22.92 -5.17
CA MET A 1 13.78 22.35 -5.97
C MET A 1 15.08 22.49 -5.18
N VAL A 2 15.93 21.46 -5.18
CA VAL A 2 17.24 21.49 -4.50
C VAL A 2 18.26 22.24 -5.38
N THR A 3 18.82 23.33 -4.87
CA THR A 3 19.82 24.13 -5.58
C THR A 3 21.25 23.74 -5.22
N LYS A 4 21.47 23.31 -3.98
CA LYS A 4 22.76 22.86 -3.47
C LYS A 4 22.56 21.80 -2.39
N CYS A 5 23.48 20.85 -2.32
CA CYS A 5 23.51 19.77 -1.36
C CYS A 5 24.93 19.70 -0.78
N ASP A 6 25.07 19.97 0.51
CA ASP A 6 26.35 19.96 1.23
C ASP A 6 26.21 19.14 2.53
N LYS A 7 27.32 18.64 3.05
CA LYS A 7 27.39 18.09 4.41
C LYS A 7 28.04 19.10 5.35
N ASN A 8 27.44 19.28 6.53
CA ASN A 8 27.99 20.13 7.58
C ASN A 8 29.08 19.40 8.39
N ASP A 9 29.82 20.12 9.24
CA ASP A 9 30.86 19.56 10.14
C ASP A 9 30.32 18.47 11.09
N ASN A 10 29.01 18.47 11.36
CA ASN A 10 28.31 17.46 12.16
C ASN A 10 27.80 16.25 11.35
N ASP A 11 28.22 16.09 10.08
CA ASP A 11 27.72 15.06 9.13
C ASP A 11 26.20 15.13 8.90
N GLU A 12 25.60 16.30 9.13
CA GLU A 12 24.22 16.61 8.78
C GLU A 12 24.13 16.99 7.29
N LEU A 13 23.06 16.58 6.62
CA LEU A 13 22.86 16.87 5.21
C LEU A 13 22.07 18.19 5.08
N VAL A 14 22.68 19.18 4.45
CA VAL A 14 22.14 20.54 4.30
C VAL A 14 21.75 20.76 2.84
N LEU A 15 20.47 21.04 2.62
CA LEU A 15 19.88 21.28 1.32
C LEU A 15 19.48 22.75 1.21
N GLN A 16 19.97 23.43 0.17
CA GLN A 16 19.43 24.72 -0.22
C GLN A 16 18.26 24.50 -1.16
N LEU A 17 17.12 25.07 -0.82
CA LEU A 17 15.87 24.86 -1.51
C LEU A 17 15.36 26.17 -2.10
N GLN A 18 14.99 26.12 -3.37
CA GLN A 18 14.21 27.16 -4.01
C GLN A 18 12.74 26.74 -4.04
N SER A 19 11.87 27.56 -3.46
CA SER A 19 10.43 27.32 -3.48
C SER A 19 9.90 27.46 -4.91
N THR A 20 9.16 26.45 -5.36
CA THR A 20 8.40 26.49 -6.62
C THR A 20 6.91 26.65 -6.36
N PHE A 21 6.43 26.24 -5.18
CA PHE A 21 5.05 26.39 -4.71
C PHE A 21 5.10 26.49 -3.17
N SER A 22 4.99 27.69 -2.61
CA SER A 22 4.77 27.87 -1.17
C SER A 22 3.55 28.74 -0.91
N ILE A 23 2.81 28.42 0.14
CA ILE A 23 1.61 29.16 0.58
C ILE A 23 1.98 30.52 1.20
N ASN A 24 3.26 30.76 1.51
CA ASN A 24 3.77 32.03 2.02
C ASN A 24 4.83 32.63 1.06
N ASP A 25 4.47 33.69 0.35
CA ASP A 25 5.23 34.34 -0.74
C ASP A 25 6.44 35.20 -0.30
N LYS A 26 6.83 35.19 0.98
CA LYS A 26 7.85 36.13 1.49
C LYS A 26 9.28 35.61 1.40
N VAL A 27 9.48 34.29 1.31
CA VAL A 27 10.81 33.67 1.35
C VAL A 27 10.96 32.72 0.16
N ASN A 28 11.83 33.09 -0.79
CA ASN A 28 12.06 32.31 -2.00
C ASN A 28 13.14 31.22 -1.83
N LYS A 29 13.88 31.26 -0.71
CA LYS A 29 15.00 30.37 -0.42
C LYS A 29 14.91 29.84 1.00
N TYR A 30 14.87 28.52 1.12
CA TYR A 30 14.87 27.81 2.40
C TYR A 30 16.15 27.00 2.53
N VAL A 31 16.61 26.83 3.77
CA VAL A 31 17.69 25.91 4.10
C VAL A 31 17.09 24.74 4.86
N CYS A 32 17.12 23.54 4.29
CA CYS A 32 16.64 22.34 4.95
C CYS A 32 17.82 21.55 5.52
N ILE A 33 17.74 21.23 6.81
CA ILE A 33 18.74 20.44 7.53
C ILE A 33 18.12 19.08 7.84
N LEU A 34 18.71 18.03 7.29
CA LEU A 34 18.30 16.65 7.49
C LEU A 34 19.20 15.99 8.54
N ARG A 35 18.57 15.45 9.59
CA ARG A 35 19.22 14.79 10.73
C ARG A 35 18.90 13.30 10.80
N ASP A 36 19.58 12.59 11.69
CA ASP A 36 19.31 11.19 12.01
C ASP A 36 19.32 10.25 10.80
N TYR A 37 18.21 9.54 10.52
CA TYR A 37 18.10 8.65 9.37
C TYR A 37 18.07 9.41 8.04
N TRP A 38 17.57 10.64 8.04
CA TRP A 38 17.41 11.47 6.83
C TRP A 38 18.74 11.94 6.26
N LYS A 39 19.82 11.97 7.06
CA LYS A 39 21.16 12.36 6.59
C LYS A 39 21.78 11.37 5.60
N ASN A 40 21.29 10.14 5.57
CA ASN A 40 21.76 9.08 4.69
C ASN A 40 21.11 9.13 3.30
N LEU A 41 20.18 10.05 3.07
CA LEU A 41 19.55 10.22 1.76
C LEU A 41 20.57 10.70 0.73
N THR A 42 20.55 10.08 -0.44
CA THR A 42 21.29 10.54 -1.62
C THR A 42 20.36 11.44 -2.43
N ILE A 43 20.55 12.75 -2.31
CA ILE A 43 19.78 13.77 -3.04
C ILE A 43 20.73 14.58 -3.89
N ASP A 44 20.45 14.63 -5.19
CA ASP A 44 21.26 15.39 -6.13
C ASP A 44 20.76 16.83 -6.30
N ALA A 45 21.67 17.73 -6.63
CA ALA A 45 21.29 19.08 -7.02
C ALA A 45 20.38 19.01 -8.27
N LYS A 46 19.35 19.88 -8.30
CA LYS A 46 18.27 19.94 -9.30
C LYS A 46 17.15 18.91 -9.13
N GLU A 47 17.17 18.05 -8.11
CA GLU A 47 16.01 17.21 -7.81
C GLU A 47 14.87 18.01 -7.16
N PHE A 48 13.64 17.54 -7.36
CA PHE A 48 12.45 18.06 -6.71
C PHE A 48 12.20 17.30 -5.41
N VAL A 49 11.86 18.04 -4.36
CA VAL A 49 11.54 17.49 -3.03
C VAL A 49 10.28 18.15 -2.52
N ASN A 50 9.42 17.37 -1.88
CA ASN A 50 8.32 17.88 -1.08
C ASN A 50 8.65 17.71 0.40
N ILE A 51 8.38 18.74 1.19
CA ILE A 51 8.59 18.73 2.63
C ILE A 51 7.24 18.90 3.31
N TYR A 52 6.97 18.03 4.30
CA TYR A 52 5.75 18.03 5.08
C TYR A 52 6.09 18.26 6.55
N ASP A 53 5.35 19.16 7.19
CA ASP A 53 5.42 19.51 8.62
C ASP A 53 6.84 19.60 9.21
N PRO A 54 7.78 20.35 8.58
CA PRO A 54 9.13 20.50 9.12
C PRO A 54 9.11 21.37 10.38
N LYS A 55 10.08 21.16 11.26
CA LYS A 55 10.32 22.12 12.34
C LYS A 55 10.95 23.38 11.74
N ILE A 56 10.30 24.53 11.89
CA ILE A 56 10.77 25.80 11.34
C ILE A 56 11.60 26.53 12.40
N GLU A 57 12.82 26.90 12.05
CA GLU A 57 13.68 27.80 12.83
C GLU A 57 13.99 29.06 12.00
N ASN A 58 13.97 30.24 12.63
CA ASN A 58 14.30 31.52 12.00
C ASN A 58 13.58 31.79 10.65
N ASP A 59 12.31 31.38 10.55
CA ASP A 59 11.39 31.52 9.39
C ASP A 59 11.85 30.93 8.03
N SER A 60 13.09 30.47 7.93
CA SER A 60 13.75 30.08 6.67
C SER A 60 14.55 28.78 6.79
N ILE A 61 14.81 28.30 8.01
CA ILE A 61 15.49 27.05 8.28
C ILE A 61 14.44 25.98 8.57
N LEU A 62 14.48 24.89 7.82
CA LEU A 62 13.58 23.75 7.95
C LEU A 62 14.37 22.56 8.49
N ILE A 63 13.99 22.03 9.63
CA ILE A 63 14.66 20.89 10.24
C ILE A 63 13.77 19.66 10.12
N ILE A 64 14.36 18.59 9.61
CA ILE A 64 13.72 17.27 9.51
C ILE A 64 14.57 16.28 10.29
N ASP A 65 13.94 15.64 11.26
CA ASP A 65 14.55 14.63 12.13
C ASP A 65 13.59 13.44 12.29
N ASN A 66 13.91 12.48 13.16
CA ASN A 66 13.06 11.30 13.34
C ASN A 66 11.70 11.58 14.00
N LEU A 67 11.52 12.76 14.60
CA LEU A 67 10.30 13.16 15.32
C LEU A 67 9.52 14.24 14.57
N ASN A 68 10.19 15.01 13.71
CA ASN A 68 9.66 16.20 13.07
C ASN A 68 9.79 16.11 11.55
N GLY A 69 8.64 16.16 10.88
CA GLY A 69 8.52 16.33 9.44
C GLY A 69 8.87 15.09 8.61
N LEU A 70 8.65 15.24 7.31
CA LEU A 70 8.90 14.23 6.29
C LEU A 70 9.44 14.90 5.03
N ILE A 71 10.41 14.26 4.39
CA ILE A 71 10.88 14.64 3.05
C ILE A 71 10.57 13.54 2.03
N VAL A 72 9.97 13.93 0.92
CA VAL A 72 9.69 13.07 -0.23
C VAL A 72 10.54 13.53 -1.40
N VAL A 73 11.46 12.67 -1.84
CA VAL A 73 12.35 12.92 -2.98
C VAL A 73 11.65 12.44 -4.26
N ARG A 74 11.67 13.28 -5.31
CA ARG A 74 10.96 13.05 -6.58
C ARG A 74 9.47 12.72 -6.39
N PRO A 75 8.67 13.68 -5.89
CA PRO A 75 7.24 13.48 -5.62
C PRO A 75 6.41 13.18 -6.88
N ASP A 76 6.95 13.44 -8.06
CA ASP A 76 6.40 13.09 -9.37
C ASP A 76 6.46 11.59 -9.67
N VAL A 77 7.32 10.83 -8.98
CA VAL A 77 7.48 9.39 -9.20
C VAL A 77 6.58 8.60 -8.25
N LEU A 78 5.53 8.00 -8.79
CA LEU A 78 4.65 7.10 -8.05
C LEU A 78 5.20 5.67 -8.03
N ILE A 79 5.33 5.12 -6.82
CA ILE A 79 5.82 3.76 -6.58
C ILE A 79 4.68 2.94 -5.96
N PRO A 80 4.30 1.80 -6.57
CA PRO A 80 3.34 0.89 -5.96
C PRO A 80 3.85 0.37 -4.61
N ILE A 81 2.96 0.27 -3.62
CA ILE A 81 3.30 -0.24 -2.29
C ILE A 81 3.85 -1.67 -2.38
N THR A 82 3.37 -2.50 -3.30
CA THR A 82 3.89 -3.86 -3.53
C THR A 82 5.36 -3.87 -3.95
N SER A 83 5.81 -2.88 -4.72
CA SER A 83 7.23 -2.72 -5.09
C SER A 83 8.06 -2.29 -3.88
N LEU A 84 7.56 -1.34 -3.08
CA LEU A 84 8.21 -0.92 -1.84
C LEU A 84 8.36 -2.09 -0.85
N MET A 85 7.32 -2.89 -0.72
CA MET A 85 7.31 -4.10 0.10
C MET A 85 8.37 -5.10 -0.37
N SER A 86 8.48 -5.34 -1.68
CA SER A 86 9.56 -6.20 -2.21
C SER A 86 10.94 -5.61 -1.99
N ALA A 87 11.09 -4.28 -2.03
CA ALA A 87 12.37 -3.60 -1.87
C ALA A 87 12.92 -3.72 -0.44
N SER A 88 12.04 -3.81 0.57
CA SER A 88 12.44 -4.01 1.97
C SER A 88 13.25 -5.30 2.18
N PHE A 89 12.97 -6.35 1.41
CA PHE A 89 13.73 -7.60 1.42
C PHE A 89 14.92 -7.54 0.46
N CYS A 90 14.72 -7.03 -0.76
CA CYS A 90 15.78 -6.89 -1.74
C CYS A 90 15.46 -5.77 -2.74
N MET A 91 16.18 -4.65 -2.59
CA MET A 91 16.03 -3.48 -3.46
C MET A 91 16.35 -3.81 -4.93
N ARG A 92 17.40 -4.59 -5.19
CA ARG A 92 17.78 -5.00 -6.55
C ARG A 92 16.69 -5.84 -7.22
N LYS A 93 16.05 -6.76 -6.48
CA LYS A 93 14.93 -7.56 -6.99
C LYS A 93 13.74 -6.67 -7.34
N ALA A 94 13.35 -5.76 -6.44
CA ALA A 94 12.23 -4.85 -6.69
C ALA A 94 12.44 -3.96 -7.92
N TRP A 95 13.65 -3.44 -8.10
CA TRP A 95 14.00 -2.67 -9.29
C TRP A 95 13.96 -3.52 -10.57
N LEU A 96 14.58 -4.71 -10.56
CA LEU A 96 14.59 -5.61 -11.71
C LEU A 96 13.18 -6.09 -12.09
N SER A 97 12.33 -6.44 -11.12
CA SER A 97 10.95 -6.87 -11.36
C SER A 97 10.05 -5.74 -11.89
N ARG A 98 10.41 -4.48 -11.66
CA ARG A 98 9.72 -3.33 -12.24
C ARG A 98 10.22 -3.02 -13.65
N MET A 99 11.53 -3.13 -13.89
CA MET A 99 12.13 -2.81 -15.19
C MET A 99 11.85 -3.90 -16.23
N PHE A 100 12.03 -5.14 -15.80
CA PHE A 100 11.63 -6.30 -16.54
C PHE A 100 10.29 -6.69 -15.93
N GLU A 101 9.20 -6.34 -16.61
CA GLU A 101 7.92 -7.03 -16.42
C GLU A 101 8.16 -8.48 -16.81
N ILE A 102 8.86 -9.22 -15.94
CA ILE A 102 9.12 -10.63 -16.11
C ILE A 102 7.71 -11.20 -16.08
N PHE A 103 7.22 -11.60 -17.24
CA PHE A 103 6.09 -12.49 -17.42
C PHE A 103 6.43 -13.74 -16.62
N GLY A 104 6.21 -13.69 -15.31
CA GLY A 104 6.25 -14.85 -14.46
C GLY A 104 5.23 -15.80 -15.04
N GLU A 105 5.57 -17.09 -15.06
CA GLU A 105 4.60 -18.11 -15.42
C GLU A 105 3.30 -17.87 -14.65
N PRO A 106 2.14 -18.03 -15.30
CA PRO A 106 0.86 -17.73 -14.70
C PRO A 106 0.76 -18.49 -13.38
N ASN A 107 0.70 -17.75 -12.27
CA ASN A 107 0.73 -18.32 -10.94
C ASN A 107 -0.71 -18.59 -10.51
N LYS A 108 -1.08 -19.87 -10.39
CA LYS A 108 -2.39 -20.31 -9.90
C LYS A 108 -2.78 -19.61 -8.59
N ALA A 109 -1.87 -19.45 -7.64
CA ALA A 109 -2.17 -18.81 -6.36
C ALA A 109 -2.51 -17.32 -6.53
N LEU A 110 -1.79 -16.60 -7.39
CA LEU A 110 -2.08 -15.20 -7.70
C LEU A 110 -3.44 -15.07 -8.40
N PHE A 111 -3.71 -15.96 -9.35
CA PHE A 111 -4.97 -16.00 -10.07
C PHE A 111 -6.17 -16.24 -9.13
N ILE A 112 -6.10 -17.27 -8.28
CA ILE A 112 -7.15 -17.53 -7.28
C ILE A 112 -7.32 -16.33 -6.34
N GLY A 113 -6.22 -15.70 -5.91
CA GLY A 113 -6.26 -14.47 -5.12
C GLY A 113 -7.05 -13.34 -5.80
N THR A 114 -6.79 -13.10 -7.08
CA THR A 114 -7.51 -12.10 -7.88
C THR A 114 -9.02 -12.39 -7.92
N ILE A 115 -9.40 -13.64 -8.17
CA ILE A 115 -10.82 -14.04 -8.21
C ILE A 115 -11.48 -13.85 -6.85
N VAL A 116 -10.81 -14.21 -5.75
CA VAL A 116 -11.32 -13.99 -4.39
C VAL A 116 -11.53 -12.51 -4.11
N HIS A 117 -10.61 -11.65 -4.53
CA HIS A 117 -10.73 -10.19 -4.38
C HIS A 117 -11.91 -9.62 -5.16
N GLU A 118 -12.06 -9.99 -6.43
CA GLU A 118 -13.18 -9.53 -7.26
C GLU A 118 -14.52 -10.03 -6.72
N LEU A 119 -14.57 -11.30 -6.28
CA LEU A 119 -15.76 -11.89 -5.67
C LEU A 119 -16.19 -11.13 -4.43
N PHE A 120 -15.25 -10.82 -3.53
CA PHE A 120 -15.53 -10.05 -2.34
C PHE A 120 -16.05 -8.65 -2.64
N GLN A 121 -15.40 -7.93 -3.57
CA GLN A 121 -15.83 -6.60 -4.01
C GLN A 121 -17.24 -6.62 -4.59
N GLU A 122 -17.55 -7.61 -5.42
CA GLU A 122 -18.84 -7.72 -6.08
C GLU A 122 -19.97 -8.08 -5.11
N CYS A 123 -19.68 -8.90 -4.10
CA CYS A 123 -20.63 -9.20 -3.03
C CYS A 123 -20.99 -7.95 -2.21
N ILE A 124 -20.00 -7.10 -1.89
CA ILE A 124 -20.23 -5.81 -1.23
C ILE A 124 -21.08 -4.91 -2.12
N ARG A 125 -20.70 -4.75 -3.39
CA ARG A 125 -21.39 -3.85 -4.33
C ARG A 125 -22.86 -4.22 -4.52
N ARG A 126 -23.17 -5.51 -4.58
CA ARG A 126 -24.54 -6.04 -4.76
C ARG A 126 -25.28 -6.28 -3.45
N GLN A 127 -24.63 -6.06 -2.30
CA GLN A 127 -25.15 -6.35 -0.96
C GLN A 127 -25.68 -7.80 -0.83
N GLN A 128 -24.93 -8.75 -1.40
CA GLN A 128 -25.29 -10.17 -1.40
C GLN A 128 -24.33 -10.92 -0.46
N TYR A 129 -24.85 -11.44 0.65
CA TYR A 129 -24.00 -11.96 1.72
C TYR A 129 -24.19 -13.45 1.97
N ASN A 130 -25.19 -14.08 1.37
CA ASN A 130 -25.43 -15.51 1.55
C ASN A 130 -24.55 -16.34 0.62
N VAL A 131 -24.08 -17.49 1.11
CA VAL A 131 -23.24 -18.45 0.37
C VAL A 131 -23.79 -18.73 -1.04
N GLY A 132 -25.09 -19.03 -1.18
CA GLY A 132 -25.68 -19.30 -2.50
C GLY A 132 -25.62 -18.10 -3.45
N GLN A 133 -25.75 -16.88 -2.94
CA GLN A 133 -25.66 -15.66 -3.73
C GLN A 133 -24.22 -15.39 -4.17
N ILE A 134 -23.25 -15.63 -3.28
CA ILE A 134 -21.81 -15.49 -3.57
C ILE A 134 -21.41 -16.45 -4.69
N VAL A 135 -21.80 -17.73 -4.60
CA VAL A 135 -21.52 -18.72 -5.65
C VAL A 135 -22.18 -18.32 -6.97
N LYS A 136 -23.41 -17.80 -6.92
CA LYS A 136 -24.10 -17.31 -8.12
C LYS A 136 -23.36 -16.14 -8.78
N ILE A 137 -22.87 -15.18 -8.00
CA ILE A 137 -22.07 -14.06 -8.51
C ILE A 137 -20.80 -14.55 -9.22
N PHE A 138 -20.11 -15.52 -8.62
CA PHE A 138 -18.91 -16.09 -9.22
C PHE A 138 -19.20 -16.72 -10.60
N LEU A 139 -20.21 -17.60 -10.66
CA LEU A 139 -20.57 -18.34 -11.88
C LEU A 139 -21.16 -17.43 -12.97
N ASP A 140 -22.03 -16.49 -12.60
CA ASP A 140 -22.79 -15.69 -13.58
C ASP A 140 -22.02 -14.47 -14.07
N THR A 141 -21.07 -13.94 -13.27
CA THR A 141 -20.40 -12.66 -13.58
C THR A 141 -18.90 -12.81 -13.73
N ILE A 142 -18.21 -13.34 -12.71
CA ILE A 142 -16.76 -13.19 -12.58
C ILE A 142 -16.03 -14.16 -13.51
N ILE A 143 -16.36 -15.45 -13.48
CA ILE A 143 -15.57 -16.48 -14.17
C ILE A 143 -15.51 -16.27 -15.69
N SER A 144 -16.50 -15.60 -16.27
CA SER A 144 -16.55 -15.32 -17.70
C SER A 144 -15.44 -14.35 -18.16
N ASN A 145 -15.01 -13.45 -17.27
CA ASN A 145 -13.99 -12.43 -17.56
C ASN A 145 -12.57 -13.01 -17.68
N PHE A 146 -12.35 -14.24 -17.18
CA PHE A 146 -11.00 -14.82 -17.03
C PHE A 146 -10.73 -15.98 -17.99
N THR A 147 -11.39 -15.99 -19.15
CA THR A 147 -11.29 -17.12 -20.10
C THR A 147 -9.85 -17.36 -20.59
N LEU A 148 -9.08 -16.30 -20.81
CA LEU A 148 -7.69 -16.41 -21.30
C LEU A 148 -6.77 -16.97 -20.20
N GLU A 149 -6.95 -16.54 -18.96
CA GLU A 149 -6.19 -17.00 -17.80
C GLU A 149 -6.44 -18.47 -17.51
N LEU A 150 -7.70 -18.92 -17.62
CA LEU A 150 -8.05 -20.34 -17.49
C LEU A 150 -7.34 -21.20 -18.55
N TYR A 151 -7.30 -20.73 -19.79
CA TYR A 151 -6.57 -21.40 -20.86
C TYR A 151 -5.07 -21.47 -20.58
N ASN A 152 -4.46 -20.34 -20.18
CA ASN A 152 -3.04 -20.26 -19.86
C ASN A 152 -2.65 -21.17 -18.67
N LEU A 153 -3.56 -21.36 -17.71
CA LEU A 153 -3.35 -22.20 -16.53
C LEU A 153 -3.79 -23.66 -16.72
N ASN A 154 -4.36 -24.03 -17.88
CA ASN A 154 -5.01 -25.32 -18.11
C ASN A 154 -6.02 -25.69 -16.99
N MET A 155 -6.83 -24.71 -16.55
CA MET A 155 -7.84 -24.90 -15.52
C MET A 155 -9.26 -24.81 -16.09
N THR A 156 -10.15 -25.68 -15.60
CA THR A 156 -11.58 -25.58 -15.88
C THR A 156 -12.26 -24.65 -14.87
N ARG A 157 -13.53 -24.29 -15.14
CA ARG A 157 -14.32 -23.46 -14.21
C ARG A 157 -14.58 -24.20 -12.91
N GLU A 158 -14.75 -25.52 -13.02
CA GLU A 158 -14.97 -26.45 -11.92
C GLU A 158 -13.73 -26.56 -11.03
N ASP A 159 -12.54 -26.54 -11.62
CA ASP A 159 -11.27 -26.52 -10.88
C ASP A 159 -11.16 -25.25 -10.05
N VAL A 160 -11.44 -24.08 -10.65
CA VAL A 160 -11.43 -22.80 -9.92
C VAL A 160 -12.47 -22.80 -8.80
N MET A 161 -13.67 -23.30 -9.06
CA MET A 161 -14.72 -23.37 -8.03
C MET A 161 -14.28 -24.24 -6.84
N THR A 162 -13.56 -25.33 -7.10
CA THR A 162 -12.99 -26.20 -6.07
C THR A 162 -11.97 -25.45 -5.21
N GLU A 163 -11.09 -24.66 -5.83
CA GLU A 163 -10.12 -23.81 -5.14
C GLU A 163 -10.77 -22.67 -4.34
N LEU A 164 -11.90 -22.13 -4.82
CA LEU A 164 -12.61 -21.04 -4.14
C LEU A 164 -13.45 -21.50 -2.95
N ARG A 165 -13.87 -22.77 -2.93
CA ARG A 165 -14.76 -23.33 -1.91
C ARG A 165 -14.36 -23.01 -0.46
N PRO A 166 -13.07 -23.05 -0.07
CA PRO A 166 -12.64 -22.69 1.29
C PRO A 166 -12.89 -21.23 1.67
N TYR A 167 -12.98 -20.33 0.68
CA TYR A 167 -13.12 -18.87 0.89
C TYR A 167 -14.58 -18.40 0.95
N VAL A 168 -15.50 -19.10 0.26
CA VAL A 168 -16.91 -18.66 0.13
C VAL A 168 -17.58 -18.46 1.49
N ARG A 169 -17.43 -19.41 2.41
CA ARG A 169 -18.06 -19.33 3.74
C ARG A 169 -17.44 -18.21 4.61
N PRO A 170 -16.10 -18.11 4.74
CA PRO A 170 -15.48 -16.98 5.43
C PRO A 170 -15.89 -15.61 4.90
N ILE A 171 -16.00 -15.46 3.57
CA ILE A 171 -16.48 -14.22 2.95
C ILE A 171 -17.91 -13.91 3.40
N SER A 172 -18.81 -14.90 3.35
CA SER A 172 -20.20 -14.76 3.80
C SER A 172 -20.30 -14.32 5.27
N GLU A 173 -19.55 -14.98 6.16
CA GLU A 173 -19.55 -14.69 7.59
C GLU A 173 -19.03 -13.26 7.87
N TRP A 174 -17.94 -12.87 7.20
CA TRP A 174 -17.39 -11.52 7.33
C TRP A 174 -18.35 -10.44 6.85
N LEU A 175 -18.96 -10.65 5.67
CA LEU A 175 -19.89 -9.69 5.08
C LEU A 175 -21.13 -9.51 5.95
N LYS A 176 -21.67 -10.58 6.51
CA LYS A 176 -22.82 -10.48 7.43
C LYS A 176 -22.47 -9.72 8.69
N LEU A 177 -21.29 -9.96 9.25
CA LEU A 177 -20.85 -9.33 10.49
C LEU A 177 -20.57 -7.83 10.35
N TYR A 178 -19.97 -7.41 9.23
CA TYR A 178 -19.46 -6.04 9.07
C TYR A 178 -20.17 -5.20 8.01
N ALA A 179 -20.81 -5.81 7.02
CA ALA A 179 -21.52 -5.13 5.94
C ALA A 179 -23.04 -5.38 5.95
N GLY A 180 -23.49 -6.40 6.68
CA GLY A 180 -24.90 -6.65 6.94
C GLY A 180 -25.44 -5.62 7.93
N ASN A 181 -26.53 -4.95 7.58
CA ASN A 181 -27.33 -4.14 8.51
C ASN A 181 -28.07 -5.01 9.54
N GLU A 182 -27.49 -6.11 9.99
CA GLU A 182 -28.00 -6.78 11.19
C GLU A 182 -27.60 -5.89 12.36
N SER A 183 -28.53 -4.99 12.72
CA SER A 183 -28.49 -4.26 13.97
C SER A 183 -28.32 -5.27 15.09
N THR A 184 -27.09 -5.46 15.55
CA THR A 184 -26.82 -6.07 16.84
C THR A 184 -27.40 -5.12 17.88
N THR A 185 -28.68 -5.32 18.19
CA THR A 185 -29.26 -4.87 19.44
C THR A 185 -28.53 -5.62 20.55
N THR A 186 -27.39 -5.11 20.94
CA THR A 186 -26.72 -5.52 22.18
C THR A 186 -26.27 -4.23 22.84
N ASN A 187 -27.11 -3.75 23.75
CA ASN A 187 -26.69 -2.82 24.79
C ASN A 187 -25.41 -3.38 25.42
N ASN A 188 -24.30 -2.67 25.24
CA ASN A 188 -23.34 -2.38 26.29
C ASN A 188 -22.28 -1.42 25.75
N ASN A 189 -22.12 -0.32 26.50
CA ASN A 189 -21.16 0.73 26.29
C ASN A 189 -19.73 0.17 26.34
N GLU A 190 -19.15 -0.10 25.17
CA GLU A 190 -17.71 -0.19 24.97
C GLU A 190 -17.47 0.02 23.47
N CYS A 191 -17.26 1.26 23.05
CA CYS A 191 -16.59 1.55 21.77
C CYS A 191 -15.15 1.03 21.89
N LYS A 192 -14.97 -0.28 21.74
CA LYS A 192 -13.65 -0.87 21.48
C LYS A 192 -13.28 -0.44 20.07
N ASN A 193 -12.44 0.59 20.02
CA ASN A 193 -11.62 0.96 18.88
C ASN A 193 -10.87 -0.28 18.37
N TYR A 194 -11.51 -1.04 17.49
CA TYR A 194 -10.88 -2.03 16.65
C TYR A 194 -11.50 -1.86 15.28
N PHE A 195 -10.88 -0.99 14.47
CA PHE A 195 -10.83 -1.21 13.04
C PHE A 195 -9.74 -2.25 12.77
N PRO A 196 -10.08 -3.50 12.42
CA PRO A 196 -9.17 -4.34 11.69
C PRO A 196 -9.73 -4.51 10.28
N PHE A 197 -9.75 -3.43 9.49
CA PHE A 197 -9.27 -3.59 8.11
C PHE A 197 -7.76 -3.79 8.20
N ASN A 198 -7.38 -4.91 8.83
CA ASN A 198 -6.01 -5.21 9.07
C ASN A 198 -5.51 -5.68 7.72
N VAL A 199 -4.57 -4.93 7.17
CA VAL A 199 -3.73 -5.36 6.04
C VAL A 199 -3.30 -6.81 6.25
N TYR A 200 -3.21 -7.28 7.50
CA TYR A 200 -3.06 -8.67 7.92
C TYR A 200 -4.02 -9.72 7.33
N MET A 201 -5.29 -9.43 7.06
CA MET A 201 -6.20 -10.40 6.40
C MET A 201 -5.92 -10.46 4.90
N MET A 202 -5.69 -9.29 4.28
CA MET A 202 -5.25 -9.18 2.89
C MET A 202 -3.87 -9.85 2.69
N LEU A 203 -2.94 -9.63 3.62
CA LEU A 203 -1.60 -10.21 3.63
C LEU A 203 -1.61 -11.70 4.03
N LYS A 204 -2.55 -12.19 4.86
CA LYS A 204 -2.73 -13.63 5.12
C LYS A 204 -3.26 -14.37 3.90
N ILE A 205 -4.14 -13.74 3.12
CA ILE A 205 -4.65 -14.30 1.87
C ILE A 205 -3.58 -14.24 0.77
N LEU A 206 -2.74 -13.19 0.73
CA LEU A 206 -1.71 -13.00 -0.30
C LEU A 206 -0.35 -13.65 0.00
N PHE A 207 0.04 -13.87 1.25
CA PHE A 207 1.44 -14.21 1.62
C PHE A 207 1.62 -15.39 2.60
N GLY A 208 0.66 -16.31 2.71
CA GLY A 208 0.85 -17.65 3.32
C GLY A 208 1.88 -17.75 4.46
N GLN A 209 1.43 -17.60 5.71
CA GLN A 209 2.18 -17.74 6.97
C GLN A 209 3.72 -17.63 6.91
N ARG A 210 4.27 -16.44 7.25
CA ARG A 210 5.44 -16.31 8.15
C ARG A 210 5.67 -14.84 8.57
N ASN A 211 5.63 -14.63 9.89
CA ASN A 211 6.13 -13.47 10.68
C ASN A 211 6.09 -12.07 10.03
N MET A 212 4.94 -11.40 10.14
CA MET A 212 4.81 -9.95 9.96
C MET A 212 4.65 -9.26 11.32
N VAL A 213 5.76 -8.95 11.99
CA VAL A 213 5.77 -8.09 13.19
C VAL A 213 6.52 -6.77 12.93
N ALA A 214 7.26 -6.65 11.82
CA ALA A 214 8.12 -5.49 11.57
C ALA A 214 7.44 -4.31 10.83
N LEU A 215 6.24 -4.48 10.26
CA LEU A 215 5.72 -3.53 9.27
C LEU A 215 4.95 -2.32 9.83
N VAL A 216 4.59 -2.33 11.12
CA VAL A 216 3.70 -1.31 11.70
C VAL A 216 4.47 -0.06 12.18
N LYS A 217 5.80 -0.06 12.14
CA LYS A 217 6.63 1.11 12.58
C LYS A 217 7.07 2.04 11.45
N LEU A 218 6.61 1.84 10.22
CA LEU A 218 7.03 2.62 9.03
C LEU A 218 5.87 3.40 8.37
N ILE A 219 4.73 3.50 9.03
CA ILE A 219 3.64 4.43 8.71
C ILE A 219 3.43 5.28 9.96
#